data_AF-A0A497SB01-F1
#
_entry.id   AF-A0A497SB01-F1
#
_cell.length_a   1.000
_cell.length_b   1.000
_cell.length_c   1.000
_cell.angle_alpha   90.00
_cell.angle_beta   90.00
_cell.angle_gamma   90.00
#
_symmetry.space_group_name_H-M   'P 1'
#
loop_
_entity.id
_entity.type
_entity.pdbx_description
1 polymer ?
#
loop_
_entity_poly.entity_id
_entity_poly.type
_entity_poly.pdbx_seq_one_letter_code
_entity_poly.pdbx_strand_id
1 'polypeptide(L)'
;MEKVSRDVERKGYLLFKQKKARVELETEKRIHLKVKGETEEHAIIFDKEKNEFSCDCQFFALKQKTCSHIIACKILLRKLGKYPLPISRE
;
A
#
# COMPACT_ATOMS: atom_id res chain seq x y z
N MET A 1 14.71 -7.33 5.55
CA MET A 1 13.55 -6.44 5.79
C MET A 1 13.92 -5.05 5.27
N GLU A 2 13.22 -4.54 4.26
CA GLU A 2 13.50 -3.22 3.68
C GLU A 2 13.29 -2.14 4.75
N LYS A 3 14.33 -1.33 5.04
CA LYS A 3 14.21 -0.22 5.99
C LYS A 3 13.40 0.90 5.35
N VAL A 4 12.10 0.96 5.66
CA VAL A 4 11.22 2.06 5.27
C VAL A 4 11.50 3.24 6.21
N SER A 5 11.61 4.46 5.66
CA SER A 5 11.81 5.66 6.47
C SER A 5 10.57 5.98 7.31
N ARG A 6 10.76 6.45 8.55
CA ARG A 6 9.65 6.86 9.46
C ARG A 6 8.69 7.85 8.81
N ASP A 7 9.19 8.76 7.98
CA ASP A 7 8.37 9.72 7.25
C ASP A 7 7.39 9.06 6.28
N VAL A 8 7.82 8.00 5.59
CA VAL A 8 6.99 7.23 4.65
C VAL A 8 5.89 6.51 5.40
N GLU A 9 6.22 5.90 6.55
CA GLU A 9 5.25 5.23 7.41
C GLU A 9 4.22 6.22 7.97
N ARG A 10 4.68 7.35 8.50
CA ARG A 10 3.81 8.41 9.03
C ARG A 10 2.87 8.95 7.95
N LYS A 11 3.38 9.27 6.76
CA LYS A 11 2.57 9.73 5.63
C LYS A 11 1.55 8.68 5.23
N GLY A 12 1.96 7.42 5.10
CA GLY A 12 1.04 6.32 4.76
C GLY A 12 -0.07 6.12 5.78
N TYR A 13 0.25 6.20 7.06
CA TYR A 13 -0.76 6.15 8.13
C TYR A 13 -1.75 7.31 8.06
N LEU A 14 -1.27 8.53 7.78
CA LEU A 14 -2.15 9.70 7.61
C LEU A 14 -3.10 9.55 6.42
N LEU A 15 -2.62 9.03 5.29
CA LEU A 15 -3.45 8.77 4.11
C LEU A 15 -4.54 7.74 4.42
N PHE A 16 -4.19 6.67 5.13
CA PHE A 16 -5.16 5.68 5.60
C PHE A 16 -6.20 6.29 6.56
N LYS A 17 -5.75 7.05 7.56
CA LYS A 17 -6.63 7.69 8.56
C LYS A 17 -7.63 8.65 7.93
N GLN A 18 -7.22 9.35 6.88
CA GLN A 18 -8.08 10.25 6.09
C GLN A 18 -9.03 9.51 5.12
N LYS A 19 -9.07 8.16 5.16
CA LYS A 19 -9.86 7.32 4.24
C LYS A 19 -9.57 7.60 2.76
N LYS A 20 -8.33 7.98 2.44
CA LYS A 20 -7.90 8.26 1.07
C LYS A 20 -7.54 7.01 0.27
N ALA A 21 -7.42 5.86 0.93
CA ALA A 21 -7.19 4.56 0.31
C ALA A 21 -8.51 3.77 0.19
N ARG A 22 -8.78 3.20 -0.98
CA ARG A 22 -9.93 2.34 -1.25
C ARG A 22 -9.56 1.16 -2.16
N VAL A 23 -10.29 0.07 -2.02
CA VAL A 23 -10.23 -1.07 -2.95
C VAL A 23 -11.18 -0.77 -4.11
N GLU A 24 -10.68 -0.82 -5.34
CA GLU A 24 -11.49 -0.60 -6.55
C GLU A 24 -11.98 -1.92 -7.14
N LEU A 25 -11.07 -2.89 -7.26
CA LEU A 25 -11.36 -4.19 -7.83
C LEU A 25 -10.57 -5.26 -7.09
N GLU A 26 -11.25 -6.35 -6.75
CA GLU A 26 -10.60 -7.55 -6.26
C GLU A 26 -10.84 -8.69 -7.23
N THR A 27 -9.76 -9.36 -7.59
CA THR A 27 -9.78 -10.60 -8.37
C THR A 27 -9.19 -11.73 -7.52
N GLU A 28 -9.25 -12.95 -8.03
CA GLU A 28 -8.65 -14.12 -7.39
C GLU A 28 -7.15 -13.94 -7.16
N LYS A 29 -6.44 -13.33 -8.13
CA LYS A 29 -4.98 -13.20 -8.13
C LYS A 29 -4.48 -11.84 -7.62
N ARG A 30 -5.27 -10.78 -7.76
CA ARG A 30 -4.82 -9.39 -7.52
C ARG A 30 -5.88 -8.53 -6.86
N ILE A 31 -5.45 -7.55 -6.06
CA ILE A 31 -6.29 -6.47 -5.53
C ILE A 31 -5.81 -5.15 -6.12
N HIS A 32 -6.69 -4.48 -6.84
CA HIS A 32 -6.48 -3.13 -7.35
C HIS A 32 -7.03 -2.13 -6.34
N LEU A 33 -6.19 -1.21 -5.92
CA LEU A 33 -6.50 -0.15 -4.97
C LEU A 33 -6.24 1.20 -5.61
N LYS A 34 -6.94 2.22 -5.11
CA LYS A 34 -6.62 3.62 -5.36
C LYS A 34 -6.32 4.33 -4.06
N VAL A 35 -5.33 5.22 -4.10
CA VAL A 35 -4.98 6.11 -3.01
C VAL A 35 -4.96 7.53 -3.52
N LYS A 36 -5.81 8.39 -2.96
CA LYS A 36 -5.73 9.82 -3.20
C LYS A 36 -4.51 10.39 -2.47
N GLY A 37 -3.53 10.89 -3.22
CA GLY A 37 -2.37 11.59 -2.72
C GLY A 37 -2.70 13.02 -2.29
N GLU A 38 -1.68 13.88 -2.29
CA GLU A 38 -1.84 15.32 -2.02
C GLU A 38 -2.42 16.04 -3.24
N THR A 39 -1.92 15.72 -4.43
CA THR A 39 -2.30 16.34 -5.70
C THR A 39 -3.06 15.39 -6.64
N GLU A 40 -2.71 14.10 -6.63
CA GLU A 40 -3.14 13.13 -7.65
C GLU A 40 -3.66 11.83 -7.02
N GLU A 41 -4.45 11.04 -7.75
CA GLU A 41 -4.82 9.67 -7.36
C GLU A 41 -3.81 8.69 -7.93
N HIS A 42 -3.33 7.78 -7.09
CA HIS A 42 -2.41 6.71 -7.46
C HIS A 42 -3.11 5.35 -7.45
N ALA A 43 -2.79 4.52 -8.43
CA ALA A 43 -3.17 3.13 -8.54
C ALA A 43 -2.12 2.22 -7.89
N ILE A 44 -2.59 1.35 -7.02
CA ILE A 44 -1.78 0.36 -6.33
C ILE A 44 -2.32 -1.02 -6.71
N ILE A 45 -1.42 -1.93 -7.05
CA ILE A 45 -1.76 -3.33 -7.33
C ILE A 45 -1.08 -4.16 -6.25
N PHE A 46 -1.88 -4.96 -5.55
CA PHE A 46 -1.38 -6.02 -4.70
C PHE A 46 -1.54 -7.35 -5.42
N ASP A 47 -0.43 -8.02 -5.70
CA ASP A 47 -0.41 -9.36 -6.28
C ASP A 47 -0.44 -10.40 -5.14
N LYS A 48 -1.56 -11.13 -5.02
CA LYS A 48 -1.79 -12.09 -3.93
C LYS A 48 -0.87 -13.30 -4.05
N GLU A 49 -0.51 -13.69 -5.28
CA GLU A 49 0.33 -14.87 -5.54
C GLU A 49 1.78 -14.58 -5.15
N LYS A 50 2.27 -13.38 -5.46
CA LYS A 50 3.64 -12.96 -5.15
C LYS A 50 3.80 -12.29 -3.79
N ASN A 51 2.68 -11.91 -3.17
CA ASN A 51 2.65 -11.09 -1.97
C ASN A 51 3.40 -9.75 -2.14
N GLU A 52 3.28 -9.15 -3.34
CA GLU A 52 4.01 -7.94 -3.74
C GLU A 52 3.06 -6.78 -4.00
N PHE A 53 3.54 -5.56 -3.71
CA PHE A 53 2.83 -4.33 -4.04
C PHE A 53 3.55 -3.58 -5.13
N SER A 54 2.77 -3.05 -6.07
CA SER A 54 3.22 -2.11 -7.09
C SER A 54 2.40 -0.83 -7.00
N CYS A 55 3.05 0.32 -7.16
CA CYS A 55 2.41 1.63 -7.14
C CYS A 55 2.87 2.42 -8.37
N ASP A 56 1.97 3.17 -9.01
CA ASP A 56 2.34 3.96 -10.20
C ASP A 56 3.17 5.22 -9.87
N CYS A 57 3.25 5.62 -8.60
CA CYS A 57 3.93 6.86 -8.23
C CYS A 57 5.41 6.88 -8.62
N GLN A 58 5.91 8.07 -8.95
CA GLN A 58 7.29 8.27 -9.41
C GLN A 58 8.35 7.70 -8.45
N PHE A 59 8.13 7.76 -7.14
CA PHE A 59 9.05 7.19 -6.16
C PHE A 59 9.20 5.67 -6.35
N PHE A 60 8.09 4.96 -6.56
CA PHE A 60 8.13 3.51 -6.79
C PHE A 60 8.73 3.20 -8.16
N ALA A 61 8.36 3.95 -9.21
CA ALA A 61 8.94 3.76 -10.55
C ALA A 61 10.48 3.92 -10.55
N LEU A 62 11.01 4.89 -9.79
CA LEU A 62 12.45 5.17 -9.76
C LEU A 62 13.23 4.29 -8.77
N LYS A 63 12.64 3.92 -7.64
CA LYS A 63 13.35 3.25 -6.54
C LYS A 63 12.92 1.81 -6.33
N GLN A 64 11.77 1.39 -6.87
CA GLN A 64 11.13 0.10 -6.64
C GLN A 64 11.05 -0.25 -5.14
N LYS A 65 10.82 0.76 -4.30
CA LYS A 65 10.76 0.67 -2.85
C LYS A 65 9.38 1.01 -2.33
N THR A 66 9.08 0.56 -1.13
CA THR A 66 7.81 0.82 -0.46
C THR A 66 7.57 2.33 -0.29
N CYS A 67 6.48 2.85 -0.85
CA CYS A 67 6.06 4.25 -0.71
C CYS A 67 4.91 4.42 0.29
N SER A 68 4.56 5.65 0.62
CA SER A 68 3.48 5.99 1.56
C SER A 68 2.12 5.46 1.10
N HIS A 69 1.86 5.42 -0.21
CA HIS A 69 0.62 4.88 -0.76
C HIS A 69 0.50 3.37 -0.51
N ILE A 70 1.60 2.62 -0.71
CA ILE A 70 1.65 1.19 -0.41
C ILE A 70 1.43 0.95 1.09
N ILE A 71 2.04 1.76 1.96
CA ILE A 71 1.79 1.65 3.41
C ILE A 71 0.31 1.86 3.74
N ALA A 72 -0.34 2.87 3.15
CA ALA A 72 -1.77 3.11 3.36
C ALA A 72 -2.62 1.91 2.93
N CYS A 73 -2.33 1.32 1.76
CA CYS A 73 -2.98 0.12 1.25
C CYS A 73 -2.73 -1.11 2.13
N LYS A 74 -1.50 -1.32 2.61
CA LYS A 74 -1.17 -2.42 3.54
C LYS A 74 -2.00 -2.35 4.81
N ILE A 75 -2.13 -1.15 5.40
CA ILE A 75 -2.95 -0.93 6.60
C ILE A 75 -4.43 -1.22 6.30
N LEU A 76 -4.93 -0.74 5.16
CA LEU A 76 -6.31 -0.98 4.73
C LEU A 76 -6.60 -2.47 4.55
N LEU A 77 -5.79 -3.17 3.76
CA LEU A 77 -5.98 -4.60 3.49
C LEU A 77 -5.86 -5.44 4.76
N ARG A 78 -4.96 -5.07 5.68
CA ARG A 78 -4.86 -5.70 7.01
C ARG A 78 -6.15 -5.52 7.80
N LYS A 79 -6.74 -4.33 7.82
CA LYS A 79 -8.04 -4.10 8.48
C LYS A 79 -9.18 -4.88 7.85
N LEU A 80 -9.12 -5.13 6.55
CA LEU A 80 -10.10 -5.92 5.81
C LEU A 80 -9.88 -7.45 5.93
N GLY A 81 -8.79 -7.89 6.58
CA GLY A 81 -8.44 -9.32 6.66
C GLY A 81 -7.94 -9.91 5.34
N LYS A 82 -7.58 -9.06 4.36
CA LYS A 82 -7.19 -9.45 2.99
C LYS A 82 -5.68 -9.50 2.76
N TYR A 83 -4.89 -9.24 3.79
CA TYR A 83 -3.43 -9.23 3.73
C TYR A 83 -2.83 -9.84 5.00
N PRO A 84 -2.16 -11.00 4.91
CA PRO A 84 -1.47 -11.60 6.04
C PRO A 84 -0.14 -10.88 6.30
N LEU A 85 0.18 -10.61 7.57
CA LEU A 85 1.56 -10.32 7.96
C LEU A 85 2.26 -11.65 8.27
N PRO A 86 3.56 -11.83 7.95
CA PRO A 86 4.40 -12.62 8.83
C PRO A 86 4.38 -11.93 10.20
N ILE A 87 3.88 -12.64 11.21
CA ILE A 87 3.86 -12.18 12.59
C ILE A 87 5.32 -12.18 13.07
N SER A 88 5.96 -11.02 13.05
CA SER A 88 7.10 -10.75 13.94
C SER A 88 6.58 -9.85 15.05
N ARG A 89 5.87 -10.47 16.01
CA ARG A 89 5.76 -9.95 17.36
C ARG A 89 7.04 -10.39 18.05
N GLU A 90 7.95 -9.46 18.30
CA GLU A 90 8.96 -9.61 19.36
C GLU A 90 8.36 -9.07 20.66
#